data_AF-X1NE57-F1
#
_entry.id   AF-X1NE57-F1
#
_cell.length_a   1.000
_cell.length_b   1.000
_cell.length_c   1.000
_cell.angle_alpha   90.00
_cell.angle_beta   90.00
_cell.angle_gamma   90.00
#
_symmetry.space_group_name_H-M   'P 1'
#
loop_
_entity.id
_entity.type
_entity.pdbx_description
1 polymer ?
#
loop_
_entity_poly.entity_id
_entity_poly.type
_entity_poly.pdbx_seq_one_letter_code
_entity_poly.pdbx_strand_id
1 'polypeptide(L)'
;SAKNSTEPDMDKTKSKTAAPDSGRRVSLLKPAIVFITVLVVTIFSFAGTVYASKDSLPGENLYTVKRTAESIQLFFYPESKKGQLHFKLLNNRIYEADMLMESGQDSDIELIEELLLEIDGEYYQCKKYNFFEVGDEEETVTTINNIKNKYRNKYGQHNQDTEEHSGYNEDAGNKENMSNEENMGENERNQNRKGNGK
;
A
#
# COMPACT_ATOMS: atom_id res chain seq x y z
N SER A 1 40.09 -43.90 92.18
CA SER A 1 39.71 -44.02 90.75
C SER A 1 39.84 -42.64 90.12
N ALA A 2 40.90 -42.31 89.38
CA ALA A 2 41.46 -42.90 88.16
C ALA A 2 40.60 -42.65 86.90
N LYS A 3 41.17 -41.81 86.01
CA LYS A 3 41.11 -41.76 84.53
C LYS A 3 39.81 -41.39 83.81
N ASN A 4 39.85 -40.35 82.97
CA ASN A 4 40.20 -40.41 81.54
C ASN A 4 40.17 -38.98 80.93
N SER A 5 41.25 -38.51 80.29
CA SER A 5 41.50 -38.49 78.82
C SER A 5 40.73 -37.35 78.12
N THR A 6 41.35 -36.21 77.78
CA THR A 6 42.31 -35.96 76.67
C THR A 6 41.72 -36.23 75.28
N GLU A 7 41.41 -35.16 74.54
CA GLU A 7 41.61 -34.89 73.09
C GLU A 7 40.63 -33.80 72.59
N PRO A 8 40.81 -33.19 71.41
CA PRO A 8 41.96 -32.40 70.99
C PRO A 8 41.57 -31.03 70.38
N ASP A 9 42.60 -30.24 70.12
CA ASP A 9 42.63 -29.00 69.33
C ASP A 9 41.98 -29.18 67.93
N MET A 10 41.02 -28.33 67.57
CA MET A 10 40.53 -28.21 66.20
C MET A 10 40.24 -26.76 65.82
N ASP A 11 41.25 -26.21 65.14
CA ASP A 11 41.17 -25.54 63.86
C ASP A 11 40.55 -24.12 63.78
N LYS A 12 41.47 -23.18 63.60
CA LYS A 12 41.22 -21.83 63.10
C LYS A 12 40.73 -21.90 61.65
N THR A 13 39.43 -21.73 61.45
CA THR A 13 38.93 -21.22 60.17
C THR A 13 38.09 -19.97 60.39
N LYS A 14 38.79 -18.82 60.40
CA LYS A 14 38.17 -17.52 60.07
C LYS A 14 37.70 -17.60 58.62
N SER A 15 36.48 -18.09 58.41
CA SER A 15 35.72 -17.91 57.18
C SER A 15 35.48 -16.42 56.97
N LYS A 16 36.41 -15.78 56.26
CA LYS A 16 36.23 -14.45 55.68
C LYS A 16 35.25 -14.64 54.52
N THR A 17 33.96 -14.66 54.83
CA THR A 17 32.90 -14.66 53.81
C THR A 17 33.04 -13.36 53.03
N ALA A 18 33.55 -13.49 51.81
CA ALA A 18 33.69 -12.41 50.86
C ALA A 18 32.34 -11.74 50.64
N ALA A 19 32.35 -10.41 50.63
CA ALA A 19 31.19 -9.59 50.33
C ALA A 19 30.58 -10.00 48.98
N PRO A 20 29.24 -9.98 48.81
CA PRO A 20 28.64 -10.13 47.50
C PRO A 20 29.12 -8.97 46.63
N ASP A 21 29.83 -9.30 45.56
CA ASP A 21 30.18 -8.38 44.48
C ASP A 21 28.88 -7.75 43.96
N SER A 22 28.69 -6.47 44.29
CA SER A 22 27.53 -5.70 43.90
C SER A 22 27.64 -5.43 42.39
N GLY A 23 27.18 -6.39 41.60
CA GLY A 23 27.04 -6.30 40.17
C GLY A 23 26.43 -4.95 39.80
N ARG A 24 27.23 -4.13 39.11
CA ARG A 24 26.91 -2.77 38.70
C ARG A 24 25.64 -2.82 37.86
N ARG A 25 24.46 -2.61 38.48
CA ARG A 25 23.18 -2.44 37.79
C ARG A 25 23.29 -1.16 36.99
N VAL A 26 23.78 -1.25 35.76
CA VAL A 26 23.78 -0.14 34.82
C VAL A 26 22.34 0.32 34.67
N SER A 27 22.06 1.51 35.17
CA SER A 27 20.73 2.12 35.14
C SER A 27 20.43 2.51 33.69
N LEU A 28 19.73 1.63 32.97
CA LEU A 28 19.33 1.83 31.56
C LEU A 28 18.25 2.92 31.40
N LEU A 29 17.70 3.44 32.49
CA LEU A 29 16.70 4.51 32.50
C LEU A 29 17.23 5.81 31.87
N LYS A 30 18.47 6.19 32.17
CA LYS A 30 19.07 7.42 31.64
C LYS A 30 19.30 7.36 30.11
N PRO A 31 19.95 6.32 29.54
CA PRO A 31 20.08 6.22 28.09
C PRO A 31 18.73 6.00 27.38
N ALA A 32 17.77 5.30 28.00
CA ALA A 32 16.44 5.13 27.43
C ALA A 32 15.67 6.46 27.31
N ILE A 33 15.74 7.34 28.31
CA ILE A 33 15.10 8.67 28.25
C ILE A 33 15.72 9.50 27.13
N VAL A 34 17.06 9.56 27.03
CA VAL A 34 17.73 10.30 25.94
C VAL A 34 17.33 9.76 24.58
N PHE A 35 17.30 8.43 24.42
CA PHE A 35 16.86 7.80 23.18
C PHE A 35 15.41 8.17 22.82
N ILE A 36 14.48 8.09 23.78
CA ILE A 36 13.08 8.47 23.56
C ILE A 36 12.98 9.94 23.20
N THR A 37 13.70 10.83 23.88
CA THR A 37 13.68 12.27 23.56
C THR A 37 14.18 12.53 22.15
N VAL A 38 15.31 11.93 21.75
CA VAL A 38 15.83 12.06 20.38
C VAL A 38 14.85 11.50 19.37
N LEU A 39 14.27 10.33 19.63
CA LEU A 39 13.27 9.71 18.77
C LEU A 39 12.06 10.61 18.58
N VAL A 40 11.51 11.17 19.66
CA VAL A 40 10.38 12.10 19.62
C VAL A 40 10.73 13.32 18.79
N VAL A 41 11.84 14.01 19.09
CA VAL A 41 12.26 15.19 18.31
C VAL A 41 12.40 14.86 16.83
N THR A 42 13.00 13.71 16.52
CA THR A 42 13.17 13.24 15.14
C THR A 42 11.81 13.03 14.46
N ILE A 43 10.88 12.30 15.08
CA ILE A 43 9.54 12.06 14.53
C ILE A 43 8.79 13.37 14.27
N PHE A 44 8.85 14.33 15.21
CA PHE A 44 8.18 15.62 15.04
C PHE A 44 8.78 16.47 13.92
N SER A 45 10.11 16.45 13.74
CA SER A 45 10.76 17.14 12.62
C SER A 45 10.35 16.56 11.26
N PHE A 46 10.22 15.23 11.16
CA PHE A 46 9.74 14.59 9.93
C PHE A 46 8.24 14.79 9.70
N ALA A 47 7.42 14.80 10.75
CA ALA A 47 5.98 15.02 10.66
C ALA A 47 5.64 16.38 10.04
N GLY A 48 6.40 17.43 10.36
CA GLY A 48 6.25 18.75 9.74
C GLY A 48 6.51 18.73 8.23
N THR A 49 7.50 17.96 7.79
CA THR A 49 7.84 17.83 6.36
C THR A 49 6.76 17.08 5.59
N VAL A 50 6.23 15.98 6.15
CA VAL A 50 5.12 15.22 5.56
C VAL A 50 3.85 16.07 5.50
N TYR A 51 3.61 16.92 6.50
CA TYR A 51 2.47 17.83 6.48
C TYR A 51 2.60 18.88 5.36
N ALA A 52 3.78 19.48 5.22
CA ALA A 52 4.07 20.44 4.17
C ALA A 52 4.02 19.83 2.76
N SER A 53 4.35 18.54 2.59
CA SER A 53 4.29 17.86 1.30
C SER A 53 2.87 17.54 0.82
N LYS A 54 1.82 17.78 1.61
CA LYS A 54 0.46 17.39 1.20
C LYS A 54 -0.03 18.20 0.01
N ASP A 55 0.37 19.46 -0.07
CA ASP A 55 -0.05 20.39 -1.11
C ASP A 55 0.97 20.48 -2.27
N SER A 56 2.06 19.71 -2.21
CA SER A 56 3.05 19.73 -3.28
C SER A 56 2.52 19.06 -4.55
N LEU A 57 2.90 19.60 -5.71
CA LEU A 57 2.57 19.09 -7.04
C LEU A 57 3.73 18.25 -7.61
N PRO A 58 3.47 17.38 -8.61
CA PRO A 58 4.54 16.72 -9.36
C PRO A 58 5.58 17.74 -9.87
N GLY A 59 6.84 17.32 -9.88
CA GLY A 59 7.97 18.21 -10.21
C GLY A 59 8.52 19.00 -9.02
N GLU A 60 7.79 19.12 -7.91
CA GLU A 60 8.28 19.77 -6.69
C GLU A 60 9.07 18.81 -5.79
N ASN A 61 10.09 19.33 -5.10
CA ASN A 61 10.97 18.53 -4.23
C ASN A 61 10.21 17.78 -3.12
N LEU A 62 9.14 18.38 -2.58
CA LEU A 62 8.36 17.75 -1.51
C LEU A 62 7.40 16.67 -2.03
N TYR A 63 7.18 16.58 -3.34
CA TYR A 63 6.28 15.59 -3.93
C TYR A 63 6.77 14.16 -3.70
N THR A 64 8.08 13.92 -3.76
CA THR A 64 8.64 12.60 -3.44
C THR A 64 8.31 12.17 -2.00
N VAL A 65 8.27 13.13 -1.07
CA VAL A 65 7.86 12.88 0.32
C VAL A 65 6.38 12.52 0.40
N LYS A 66 5.52 13.25 -0.33
CA LYS A 66 4.08 12.95 -0.45
C LYS A 66 3.86 11.51 -0.93
N ARG A 67 4.47 11.14 -2.06
CA ARG A 67 4.36 9.81 -2.67
C ARG A 67 4.84 8.69 -1.75
N THR A 68 5.94 8.93 -1.04
CA THR A 68 6.46 7.98 -0.04
C THR A 68 5.49 7.81 1.12
N ALA A 69 4.94 8.91 1.65
CA ALA A 69 3.98 8.89 2.74
C ALA A 69 2.68 8.16 2.34
N GLU A 70 2.18 8.39 1.13
CA GLU A 70 1.00 7.71 0.59
C GLU A 70 1.24 6.20 0.41
N SER A 71 2.43 5.81 -0.08
CA SER A 71 2.83 4.40 -0.22
C SER A 71 2.88 3.68 1.14
N ILE A 72 3.46 4.32 2.14
CA ILE A 72 3.48 3.82 3.52
C ILE A 72 2.05 3.72 4.05
N GLN A 73 1.22 4.74 3.80
CA GLN A 73 -0.18 4.73 4.21
C GLN A 73 -0.92 3.53 3.60
N LEU A 74 -0.76 3.27 2.30
CA LEU A 74 -1.35 2.12 1.61
C LEU A 74 -0.88 0.77 2.18
N PHE A 75 0.39 0.67 2.55
CA PHE A 75 0.95 -0.55 3.13
C PHE A 75 0.33 -0.89 4.49
N PHE A 76 0.12 0.11 5.35
CA PHE A 76 -0.42 -0.09 6.70
C PHE A 76 -1.94 0.01 6.79
N TYR A 77 -2.63 0.52 5.76
CA TYR A 77 -4.09 0.69 5.81
C TYR A 77 -4.82 -0.66 5.83
N PRO A 78 -5.84 -0.85 6.69
CA PRO A 78 -6.62 -2.08 6.71
C PRO A 78 -7.30 -2.35 5.35
N GLU A 79 -7.25 -3.61 4.88
CA GLU A 79 -7.84 -4.02 3.59
C GLU A 79 -9.31 -3.59 3.44
N SER A 80 -10.12 -3.74 4.49
CA SER A 80 -11.55 -3.36 4.48
C SER A 80 -11.80 -1.87 4.28
N LYS A 81 -10.77 -1.02 4.45
CA LYS A 81 -10.86 0.42 4.26
C LYS A 81 -10.00 0.92 3.09
N LYS A 82 -9.30 0.04 2.38
CA LYS A 82 -8.41 0.46 1.28
C LYS A 82 -9.14 1.16 0.15
N GLY A 83 -10.39 0.80 -0.13
CA GLY A 83 -11.24 1.52 -1.09
C GLY A 83 -11.33 3.03 -0.79
N GLN A 84 -11.53 3.40 0.47
CA GLN A 84 -11.58 4.81 0.89
C GLN A 84 -10.24 5.52 0.68
N LEU A 85 -9.13 4.81 0.91
CA LEU A 85 -7.80 5.37 0.70
C LEU A 85 -7.52 5.59 -0.79
N HIS A 86 -7.82 4.61 -1.64
CA HIS A 86 -7.71 4.75 -3.10
C HIS A 86 -8.59 5.88 -3.63
N PHE A 87 -9.81 6.04 -3.12
CA PHE A 87 -10.67 7.16 -3.52
C PHE A 87 -10.09 8.53 -3.14
N LYS A 88 -9.45 8.62 -1.96
CA LYS A 88 -8.72 9.83 -1.58
C LYS A 88 -7.55 10.11 -2.53
N LEU A 89 -6.79 9.07 -2.90
CA LEU A 89 -5.68 9.21 -3.85
C LEU A 89 -6.16 9.61 -5.23
N LEU A 90 -7.26 9.03 -5.72
CA LEU A 90 -7.91 9.41 -6.97
C LEU A 90 -8.24 10.91 -7.01
N ASN A 91 -8.90 11.41 -5.97
CA ASN A 91 -9.23 12.84 -5.85
C ASN A 91 -7.97 13.71 -5.80
N ASN A 92 -6.91 13.26 -5.12
CA ASN A 92 -5.63 13.97 -5.12
C ASN A 92 -5.04 14.06 -6.54
N ARG A 93 -5.05 12.98 -7.34
CA ARG A 93 -4.51 13.02 -8.72
C ARG A 93 -5.33 13.89 -9.65
N ILE A 94 -6.66 13.84 -9.53
CA ILE A 94 -7.57 14.76 -10.23
C ILE A 94 -7.20 16.21 -9.93
N TYR A 95 -7.04 16.54 -8.64
CA TYR A 95 -6.67 17.88 -8.21
C TYR A 95 -5.29 18.30 -8.70
N GLU A 96 -4.28 17.43 -8.59
CA GLU A 96 -2.92 17.72 -9.05
C GLU A 96 -2.88 17.96 -10.56
N ALA A 97 -3.61 17.15 -11.34
CA ALA A 97 -3.69 17.29 -12.78
C ALA A 97 -4.36 18.62 -13.14
N ASP A 98 -5.43 18.97 -12.42
CA ASP A 98 -6.14 20.23 -12.61
C ASP A 98 -5.24 21.44 -12.33
N MET A 99 -4.49 21.40 -11.23
CA MET A 99 -3.54 22.45 -10.82
C MET A 99 -2.38 22.61 -11.81
N LEU A 100 -1.78 21.52 -12.28
CA LEU A 100 -0.72 21.58 -13.31
C LEU A 100 -1.28 22.10 -14.64
N MET A 101 -2.50 21.70 -15.01
CA MET A 101 -3.17 22.29 -16.16
C MET A 101 -3.50 23.78 -15.97
N GLU A 102 -3.63 24.29 -14.75
CA GLU A 102 -3.86 25.71 -14.48
C GLU A 102 -2.57 26.53 -14.40
N SER A 103 -1.45 25.92 -14.01
CA SER A 103 -0.12 26.56 -13.98
C SER A 103 0.27 27.14 -15.35
N GLY A 104 -0.18 26.49 -16.43
CA GLY A 104 0.04 26.93 -17.81
C GLY A 104 1.47 26.77 -18.30
N GLN A 105 2.29 25.97 -17.62
CA GLN A 105 3.63 25.65 -18.07
C GLN A 105 3.59 24.40 -18.97
N ASP A 106 3.92 24.59 -20.26
CA ASP A 106 3.97 23.48 -21.23
C ASP A 106 5.04 22.42 -20.87
N SER A 107 5.99 22.76 -19.98
CA SER A 107 6.96 21.80 -19.42
C SER A 107 6.34 20.71 -18.56
N ASP A 108 5.08 20.86 -18.15
CA ASP A 108 4.41 19.97 -17.20
C ASP A 108 3.62 18.86 -17.91
N ILE A 109 3.64 18.80 -19.25
CA ILE A 109 2.84 17.84 -20.05
C ILE A 109 3.12 16.39 -19.62
N GLU A 110 4.38 15.98 -19.51
CA GLU A 110 4.75 14.62 -19.10
C GLU A 110 4.22 14.27 -17.70
N LEU A 111 4.28 15.24 -16.77
CA LEU A 111 3.77 15.07 -15.41
C LEU A 111 2.24 14.95 -15.40
N ILE A 112 1.55 15.72 -16.25
CA ILE A 112 0.10 15.63 -16.39
C ILE A 112 -0.30 14.27 -16.99
N GLU A 113 0.41 13.80 -18.02
CA GLU A 113 0.17 12.48 -18.62
C GLU A 113 0.35 11.35 -17.60
N GLU A 114 1.41 11.42 -16.79
CA GLU A 114 1.62 10.48 -15.68
C GLU A 114 0.42 10.51 -14.70
N LEU A 115 -0.04 11.68 -14.29
CA LEU A 115 -1.20 11.81 -13.42
C LEU A 115 -2.48 11.24 -14.05
N LEU A 116 -2.70 11.40 -15.35
CA LEU A 116 -3.87 10.82 -16.04
C LEU A 116 -3.86 9.30 -15.99
N LEU A 117 -2.69 8.67 -16.14
CA LEU A 117 -2.53 7.23 -15.97
C LEU A 117 -2.78 6.81 -14.52
N GLU A 118 -2.29 7.59 -13.55
CA GLU A 118 -2.54 7.33 -12.14
C GLU A 118 -4.02 7.48 -11.75
N ILE A 119 -4.74 8.44 -12.32
CA ILE A 119 -6.19 8.60 -12.15
C ILE A 119 -6.91 7.31 -12.56
N ASP A 120 -6.59 6.76 -13.73
CA ASP A 120 -7.18 5.50 -14.20
C ASP A 120 -6.81 4.33 -13.29
N GLY A 121 -5.57 4.29 -12.82
CA GLY A 121 -5.09 3.29 -11.86
C GLY A 121 -5.85 3.33 -10.54
N GLU A 122 -5.99 4.51 -9.93
CA GLU A 122 -6.69 4.67 -8.65
C GLU A 122 -8.20 4.44 -8.78
N TYR A 123 -8.80 4.85 -9.91
CA TYR A 123 -10.19 4.53 -10.23
C TYR A 123 -10.41 3.01 -10.30
N TYR A 124 -9.51 2.28 -10.97
CA TYR A 124 -9.56 0.81 -11.00
C TYR A 124 -9.47 0.20 -9.60
N GLN A 125 -8.60 0.72 -8.72
CA GLN A 125 -8.53 0.24 -7.35
C GLN A 125 -9.82 0.53 -6.57
N CYS A 126 -10.44 1.70 -6.75
CA CYS A 126 -11.73 2.01 -6.14
C CYS A 126 -12.80 0.97 -6.52
N LYS A 127 -12.87 0.62 -7.81
CA LYS A 127 -13.76 -0.45 -8.30
C LYS A 127 -13.44 -1.81 -7.70
N LYS A 128 -12.15 -2.20 -7.68
CA LYS A 128 -11.69 -3.47 -7.12
C LYS A 128 -12.12 -3.65 -5.66
N TYR A 129 -12.10 -2.58 -4.88
CA TYR A 129 -12.52 -2.58 -3.48
C TYR A 129 -14.02 -2.32 -3.28
N ASN A 130 -14.82 -2.27 -4.36
CA ASN A 130 -16.25 -1.95 -4.36
C ASN A 130 -16.56 -0.67 -3.56
N PHE A 131 -15.74 0.37 -3.74
CA PHE A 131 -15.86 1.59 -2.94
C PHE A 131 -17.06 2.45 -3.33
N PHE A 132 -17.45 2.47 -4.60
CA PHE A 132 -18.53 3.33 -5.06
C PHE A 132 -19.90 2.82 -4.61
N GLU A 133 -20.68 3.68 -3.98
CA GLU A 133 -22.12 3.49 -3.83
C GLU A 133 -22.83 3.86 -5.15
N VAL A 134 -24.12 3.51 -5.25
CA VAL A 134 -24.93 3.85 -6.43
C VAL A 134 -25.04 5.38 -6.54
N GLY A 135 -24.38 5.96 -7.55
CA GLY A 135 -24.34 7.41 -7.82
C GLY A 135 -22.93 8.01 -7.77
N ASP A 136 -22.08 7.51 -6.87
CA ASP A 136 -20.71 8.03 -6.70
C ASP A 136 -19.80 7.68 -7.88
N GLU A 137 -20.02 6.52 -8.51
CA GLU A 137 -19.24 6.08 -9.68
C GLU A 137 -19.49 6.99 -10.89
N GLU A 138 -20.75 7.36 -11.15
CA GLU A 138 -21.12 8.21 -12.30
C GLU A 138 -20.52 9.62 -12.18
N GLU A 139 -20.59 10.21 -10.98
CA GLU A 139 -19.98 11.52 -10.69
C GLU A 139 -18.45 11.44 -10.85
N THR A 140 -17.84 10.37 -10.34
CA THR A 140 -16.40 10.16 -10.46
C THR A 140 -15.96 10.03 -11.92
N VAL A 141 -16.67 9.21 -12.72
CA VAL A 141 -16.41 9.03 -14.15
C VAL A 141 -16.57 10.35 -14.90
N THR A 142 -17.60 11.12 -14.57
CA THR A 142 -17.83 12.45 -15.15
C THR A 142 -16.65 13.38 -14.86
N THR A 143 -16.15 13.38 -13.62
CA THR A 143 -15.00 14.20 -13.21
C THR A 143 -13.72 13.79 -13.95
N ILE A 144 -13.45 12.49 -14.04
CA ILE A 144 -12.30 11.95 -14.78
C ILE A 144 -12.37 12.38 -16.25
N ASN A 145 -13.55 12.24 -16.88
CA ASN A 145 -13.74 12.64 -18.27
C ASN A 145 -13.55 14.14 -18.47
N ASN A 146 -14.02 14.97 -17.54
CA ASN A 146 -13.82 16.41 -17.59
C ASN A 146 -12.35 16.79 -17.55
N ILE A 147 -11.56 16.17 -16.67
CA ILE A 147 -10.10 16.38 -16.58
C ILE A 147 -9.40 15.94 -17.87
N LYS A 148 -9.73 14.76 -18.40
CA LYS A 148 -9.17 14.27 -19.67
C LYS A 148 -9.54 15.16 -20.86
N ASN A 149 -10.76 15.68 -20.88
CA ASN A 149 -11.20 16.66 -21.88
C ASN A 149 -10.45 18.00 -21.74
N LYS A 150 -10.25 18.49 -20.51
CA LYS A 150 -9.46 19.71 -20.24
C LYS A 150 -8.04 19.55 -20.79
N TYR A 151 -7.40 18.41 -20.52
CA TYR A 151 -6.08 18.07 -21.05
C TYR A 151 -6.05 18.09 -22.59
N ARG A 152 -6.96 17.33 -23.24
CA ARG A 152 -7.06 17.28 -24.71
C ARG A 152 -7.30 18.65 -25.33
N ASN A 153 -8.17 19.46 -24.75
CA ASN A 153 -8.46 20.79 -25.29
C ASN A 153 -7.27 21.74 -25.16
N LYS A 154 -6.46 21.58 -24.11
CA LYS A 154 -5.32 22.44 -23.84
C LYS A 154 -4.06 22.04 -24.62
N TYR A 155 -3.78 20.74 -24.72
CA TYR A 155 -2.52 20.23 -25.27
C TYR A 155 -2.69 19.31 -26.49
N GLY A 156 -3.91 18.89 -26.81
CA GLY A 156 -4.22 17.91 -27.85
C GLY A 156 -3.98 18.36 -29.30
N GLN A 157 -3.49 19.59 -29.54
CA GLN A 157 -2.97 19.97 -30.86
C GLN A 157 -1.52 19.53 -31.09
N HIS A 158 -0.85 18.92 -30.10
CA HIS A 158 0.57 18.55 -30.24
C HIS A 158 0.84 17.08 -30.62
N ASN A 159 -0.18 16.21 -30.70
CA ASN A 159 -0.02 14.79 -31.05
C ASN A 159 -1.21 14.29 -31.88
N GLN A 160 -1.15 14.47 -33.21
CA GLN A 160 -2.13 13.88 -34.13
C GLN A 160 -1.71 12.50 -34.66
N ASP A 161 -0.72 11.86 -34.03
CA ASP A 161 -0.30 10.50 -34.34
C ASP A 161 -0.40 9.66 -33.06
N THR A 162 -1.57 9.09 -32.79
CA THR A 162 -1.83 7.72 -32.28
C THR A 162 -3.29 7.66 -31.84
N GLU A 163 -4.19 7.56 -32.81
CA GLU A 163 -5.48 6.92 -32.58
C GLU A 163 -5.23 5.42 -32.50
N GLU A 164 -5.45 4.81 -31.33
CA GLU A 164 -6.00 3.45 -31.26
C GLU A 164 -6.76 3.22 -29.94
N HIS A 165 -8.08 3.36 -30.06
CA HIS A 165 -9.15 2.61 -29.40
C HIS A 165 -8.90 2.01 -27.99
N SER A 166 -9.53 2.62 -26.98
CA SER A 166 -10.20 1.84 -25.93
C SER A 166 -11.56 2.47 -25.60
N GLY A 167 -12.55 2.14 -26.44
CA GLY A 167 -13.94 2.31 -26.08
C GLY A 167 -14.29 1.23 -25.05
N TYR A 168 -14.56 1.62 -23.82
CA TYR A 168 -15.21 0.73 -22.87
C TYR A 168 -16.66 0.58 -23.30
N ASN A 169 -16.98 -0.55 -23.93
CA ASN A 169 -18.36 -0.98 -24.12
C ASN A 169 -18.93 -1.43 -22.78
N GLU A 170 -19.96 -0.74 -22.31
CA GLU A 170 -21.00 -1.33 -21.48
C GLU A 170 -21.77 -2.34 -22.35
N ASP A 171 -21.79 -3.62 -21.99
CA ASP A 171 -23.04 -4.36 -22.11
C ASP A 171 -23.10 -5.62 -21.23
N ALA A 172 -24.30 -5.77 -20.67
CA ALA A 172 -24.96 -6.98 -20.19
C ALA A 172 -24.38 -7.76 -19.00
N GLY A 173 -24.95 -7.47 -17.82
CA GLY A 173 -25.09 -8.44 -16.76
C GLY A 173 -26.01 -9.61 -17.13
N ASN A 174 -25.57 -10.79 -16.69
CA ASN A 174 -26.33 -11.90 -16.09
C ASN A 174 -27.34 -12.68 -16.94
N LYS A 175 -27.05 -13.98 -17.18
CA LYS A 175 -27.96 -15.11 -16.88
C LYS A 175 -27.20 -16.40 -16.52
N GLU A 176 -27.38 -16.79 -15.26
CA GLU A 176 -27.83 -18.12 -14.79
C GLU A 176 -26.93 -19.38 -15.00
N ASN A 177 -26.50 -19.92 -13.86
CA ASN A 177 -26.60 -21.33 -13.41
C ASN A 177 -26.47 -22.44 -14.46
N MET A 178 -25.44 -23.31 -14.32
CA MET A 178 -25.64 -24.70 -13.87
C MET A 178 -24.29 -25.41 -13.73
N SER A 179 -24.02 -25.89 -12.52
CA SER A 179 -23.17 -27.05 -12.28
C SER A 179 -23.67 -28.26 -13.09
N ASN A 180 -22.76 -28.96 -13.78
CA ASN A 180 -22.78 -30.41 -13.76
C ASN A 180 -21.41 -31.00 -14.18
N GLU A 181 -21.00 -31.91 -13.33
CA GLU A 181 -19.90 -32.86 -13.41
C GLU A 181 -20.07 -33.87 -14.55
N GLU A 182 -18.94 -34.48 -14.91
CA GLU A 182 -18.78 -35.77 -15.56
C GLU A 182 -19.00 -35.91 -17.09
N ASN A 183 -17.88 -36.21 -17.76
CA ASN A 183 -17.59 -37.51 -18.40
C ASN A 183 -17.13 -37.39 -19.86
N MET A 184 -15.81 -37.36 -20.09
CA MET A 184 -15.22 -37.78 -21.37
C MET A 184 -13.87 -38.45 -21.11
N GLY A 185 -13.88 -39.78 -21.13
CA GLY A 185 -12.68 -40.60 -21.12
C GLY A 185 -13.03 -42.05 -21.42
N GLU A 186 -12.75 -42.46 -22.66
CA GLU A 186 -12.55 -43.84 -23.10
C GLU A 186 -13.77 -44.80 -23.06
N ASN A 187 -14.25 -45.22 -24.24
CA ASN A 187 -13.99 -46.59 -24.72
C ASN A 187 -14.43 -46.83 -26.18
N GLU A 188 -13.71 -47.77 -26.75
CA GLU A 188 -13.57 -48.30 -28.10
C GLU A 188 -14.79 -48.87 -28.86
N ARG A 189 -14.58 -49.02 -30.19
CA ARG A 189 -15.20 -49.96 -31.17
C ARG A 189 -16.66 -49.64 -31.55
N ASN A 190 -17.09 -49.71 -32.81
CA ASN A 190 -16.82 -50.77 -33.77
C ASN A 190 -17.27 -50.39 -35.20
N GLN A 191 -16.39 -50.64 -36.17
CA GLN A 191 -16.64 -51.21 -37.50
C GLN A 191 -17.77 -50.68 -38.42
N ASN A 192 -17.29 -49.97 -39.43
CA ASN A 192 -17.61 -50.15 -40.85
C ASN A 192 -18.13 -51.56 -41.24
N ARG A 193 -19.37 -51.67 -41.72
CA ARG A 193 -19.79 -52.70 -42.70
C ARG A 193 -21.05 -52.28 -43.48
N LYS A 194 -20.82 -51.95 -44.75
CA LYS A 194 -21.58 -52.37 -45.96
C LYS A 194 -23.11 -52.53 -45.84
N GLY A 195 -23.80 -51.75 -46.68
CA GLY A 195 -24.54 -52.35 -47.79
C GLY A 195 -26.05 -52.50 -47.65
N ASN A 196 -26.74 -51.73 -48.49
CA ASN A 196 -27.76 -52.19 -49.46
C ASN A 196 -29.07 -52.81 -48.94
N GLY A 197 -30.17 -52.14 -49.29
CA GLY A 197 -31.29 -52.83 -49.94
C GLY A 197 -32.60 -52.96 -49.15
N LYS A 198 -33.60 -52.23 -49.67
CA LYS A 198 -35.06 -52.42 -49.57
C LYS A 198 -35.76 -52.10 -48.25
#